data_AF-A0A2C9W304-F1
#
_entry.id   AF-A0A2C9W304-F1
#
_cell.length_a   1.000
_cell.length_b   1.000
_cell.length_c   1.000
_cell.angle_alpha   90.00
_cell.angle_beta   90.00
_cell.angle_gamma   90.00
#
_symmetry.space_group_name_H-M   'P 1'
#
loop_
_entity.id
_entity.type
_entity.pdbx_description
1 polymer ?
#
loop_
_entity_poly.entity_id
_entity_poly.type
_entity_poly.pdbx_seq_one_letter_code
_entity_poly.pdbx_strand_id
1 'polypeptide(L)'
;MGSRSFSCSCLFLVVLGLVLNVAVLCNGGKTSSFVRPVEKTIDMPLDSDVFRVPPGYNAPQQVHITQGDHDGKAVIVSWVTEDEPGSNSVIYWSENSSLKKEAKGQHYTYKFYNYTSGYIHHCNIRNLEYNTKYYYVVGIGNTTKQFWFITPPAVGPDVPYTFGLIGDLGQSFDSNKTLTHYEMNPQKGQTVLFVGDLSYADNYPNHDNVRWDTWGRFTERS
;
A
#
# COMPACT_ATOMS: atom_id res chain seq x y z
N MET A 1 -6.87 6.69 74.77
CA MET A 1 -5.87 6.97 73.70
C MET A 1 -5.46 5.62 73.10
N GLY A 2 -6.18 5.14 72.09
CA GLY A 2 -5.87 3.88 71.41
C GLY A 2 -5.08 4.17 70.14
N SER A 3 -3.76 3.97 70.19
CA SER A 3 -2.89 4.04 69.01
C SER A 3 -3.32 2.95 68.03
N ARG A 4 -3.94 3.34 66.91
CA ARG A 4 -4.13 2.43 65.78
C ARG A 4 -2.77 2.26 65.11
N SER A 5 -2.08 1.19 65.47
CA SER A 5 -0.90 0.71 64.75
C SER A 5 -1.31 0.45 63.30
N PHE A 6 -0.97 1.36 62.39
CA PHE A 6 -1.05 1.11 60.97
C PHE A 6 -0.06 -0.01 60.67
N SER A 7 -0.58 -1.22 60.43
CA SER A 7 0.24 -2.41 60.20
C SER A 7 1.19 -2.15 59.03
N CYS A 8 2.50 -2.22 59.32
CA CYS A 8 3.59 -2.08 58.34
C CYS A 8 3.38 -2.97 57.10
N SER A 9 2.67 -4.09 57.27
CA SER A 9 2.31 -5.02 56.19
C SER A 9 1.35 -4.44 55.15
N CYS A 10 0.40 -3.58 55.53
CA CYS A 10 -0.50 -2.94 54.57
C CYS A 10 0.24 -1.92 53.70
N LEU A 11 1.18 -1.18 54.29
CA LEU A 11 2.03 -0.25 53.54
C LEU A 11 2.93 -1.01 52.55
N PHE A 12 3.49 -2.14 52.98
CA PHE A 12 4.31 -3.00 52.14
C PHE A 12 3.55 -3.55 50.93
N LEU A 13 2.31 -4.00 51.12
CA LEU A 13 1.47 -4.53 50.04
C LEU A 13 1.06 -3.44 49.04
N VAL A 14 0.79 -2.22 49.51
CA VAL A 14 0.47 -1.09 48.62
C VAL A 14 1.69 -0.65 47.82
N VAL A 15 2.86 -0.59 48.46
CA VAL A 15 4.13 -0.28 47.77
C VAL A 15 4.48 -1.37 46.77
N LEU A 16 4.33 -2.66 47.13
CA LEU A 16 4.58 -3.78 46.22
C LEU A 16 3.60 -3.77 45.03
N GLY A 17 2.32 -3.47 45.27
CA GLY A 17 1.32 -3.33 44.23
C GLY A 17 1.61 -2.16 43.27
N LEU A 18 2.10 -1.03 43.80
CA LEU A 18 2.56 0.10 42.98
C LEU A 18 3.80 -0.26 42.16
N VAL A 19 4.80 -0.94 42.75
CA VAL A 19 6.01 -1.39 42.05
C VAL A 19 5.70 -2.43 40.97
N LEU A 20 4.76 -3.35 41.22
CA LEU A 20 4.31 -4.32 40.23
C LEU A 20 3.49 -3.67 39.10
N ASN A 21 2.70 -2.62 39.38
CA ASN A 21 2.05 -1.82 38.33
C ASN A 21 3.06 -0.98 37.53
N VAL A 22 4.15 -0.51 38.17
CA VAL A 22 5.28 0.14 37.50
C VAL A 22 6.01 -0.84 36.59
N ALA A 23 6.04 -2.15 36.88
CA ALA A 23 6.58 -3.16 35.94
C ALA A 23 5.66 -3.43 34.73
N VAL A 24 4.41 -2.94 34.76
CA VAL A 24 3.49 -2.88 33.61
C VAL A 24 3.60 -1.51 32.91
N LEU A 25 4.56 -0.65 33.30
CA LEU A 25 4.95 0.48 32.46
C LEU A 25 5.44 -0.08 31.14
N CYS A 26 4.82 0.41 30.07
CA CYS A 26 5.18 0.26 28.67
C CYS A 26 6.57 -0.33 28.44
N ASN A 27 6.64 -1.40 27.65
CA ASN A 27 7.88 -1.99 27.14
C ASN A 27 8.52 -1.05 26.08
N GLY A 28 8.70 0.23 26.43
CA GLY A 28 9.36 1.25 25.63
C GLY A 28 10.85 1.00 25.67
N GLY A 29 11.36 0.33 24.63
CA GLY A 29 12.78 0.00 24.52
C GLY A 29 13.07 -1.25 23.71
N LYS A 30 12.07 -2.08 23.40
CA LYS A 30 12.21 -3.16 22.42
C LYS A 30 11.81 -2.67 21.03
N THR A 31 12.74 -2.00 20.36
CA THR A 31 12.66 -1.83 18.91
C THR A 31 13.08 -3.13 18.21
N SER A 32 12.79 -3.25 16.92
CA SER A 32 13.36 -4.32 16.10
C SER A 32 14.89 -4.36 16.23
N SER A 33 15.49 -5.55 16.11
CA SER A 33 16.95 -5.69 15.97
C SER A 33 17.46 -5.19 14.62
N PHE A 34 16.56 -4.88 13.69
CA PHE A 34 16.90 -4.28 12.41
C PHE A 34 17.30 -2.81 12.59
N VAL A 35 18.53 -2.49 12.18
CA VAL A 35 19.10 -1.14 12.20
C VAL A 35 19.53 -0.81 10.77
N ARG A 36 19.20 0.39 10.29
CA ARG A 36 19.69 0.89 9.00
C ARG A 36 21.05 1.57 9.17
N PRO A 37 21.89 1.55 8.12
CA PRO A 37 23.08 2.41 8.08
C PRO A 37 22.68 3.89 8.27
N VAL A 38 23.60 4.68 8.84
CA VAL A 38 23.35 6.11 9.13
C VAL A 38 23.55 6.97 7.88
N GLU A 39 24.24 6.42 6.88
CA GLU A 39 24.50 7.06 5.60
C GLU A 39 23.20 7.39 4.88
N LYS A 40 23.24 8.48 4.10
CA LYS A 40 22.10 8.89 3.27
C LYS A 40 21.76 7.75 2.29
N THR A 41 20.47 7.43 2.20
CA THR A 41 19.98 6.47 1.21
C THR A 41 20.24 6.96 -0.21
N ILE A 42 20.48 6.01 -1.11
CA ILE A 42 20.79 6.27 -2.52
C ILE A 42 19.58 5.83 -3.36
N ASP A 43 19.09 6.72 -4.21
CA ASP A 43 18.03 6.40 -5.16
C ASP A 43 18.47 5.31 -6.12
N MET A 44 17.57 4.35 -6.37
CA MET A 44 17.86 3.27 -7.30
C MET A 44 18.06 3.85 -8.71
N PRO A 45 19.04 3.34 -9.47
CA PRO A 45 19.28 3.80 -10.84
C PRO A 45 18.12 3.37 -11.77
N LEU A 46 17.89 4.11 -12.86
CA LEU A 46 16.73 3.92 -13.74
C LEU A 46 16.68 2.53 -14.41
N ASP A 47 17.82 1.86 -14.52
CA ASP A 47 17.98 0.51 -15.06
C ASP A 47 17.81 -0.61 -14.01
N SER A 48 17.41 -0.27 -12.78
CA SER A 48 17.10 -1.24 -11.74
C SER A 48 15.95 -2.16 -12.17
N ASP A 49 16.03 -3.42 -11.75
CA ASP A 49 15.04 -4.46 -12.00
C ASP A 49 13.61 -4.06 -11.59
N VAL A 50 13.47 -3.39 -10.46
CA VAL A 50 12.18 -2.90 -9.94
C VAL A 50 11.53 -1.81 -10.80
N PHE A 51 12.28 -1.17 -11.69
CA PHE A 51 11.77 -0.14 -12.60
C PHE A 51 11.54 -0.67 -14.01
N ARG A 52 11.72 -1.97 -14.24
CA ARG A 52 11.60 -2.57 -15.57
C ARG A 52 10.20 -2.35 -16.15
N VAL A 53 10.15 -1.87 -17.38
CA VAL A 53 8.90 -1.72 -18.14
C VAL A 53 8.34 -3.12 -18.46
N PRO A 54 7.03 -3.37 -18.26
CA PRO A 54 6.40 -4.62 -18.67
C PRO A 54 6.57 -4.87 -20.17
N PRO A 55 6.91 -6.10 -20.60
CA PRO A 55 7.08 -6.40 -22.02
C PRO A 55 5.72 -6.49 -22.73
N GLY A 56 5.71 -6.19 -24.03
CA GLY A 56 4.53 -6.28 -24.88
C GLY A 56 4.02 -4.91 -25.34
N TYR A 57 3.35 -4.88 -26.49
CA TYR A 57 2.84 -3.65 -27.06
C TYR A 57 1.73 -3.07 -26.19
N ASN A 58 1.89 -1.79 -25.81
CA ASN A 58 0.98 -1.04 -24.96
C ASN A 58 0.64 -1.76 -23.64
N ALA A 59 1.59 -2.52 -23.10
CA ALA A 59 1.39 -3.28 -21.86
C ALA A 59 1.09 -2.32 -20.69
N PRO A 60 0.01 -2.55 -19.93
CA PRO A 60 -0.30 -1.77 -18.74
C PRO A 60 0.86 -1.82 -17.74
N GLN A 61 1.18 -0.66 -17.18
CA GLN A 61 2.19 -0.49 -16.14
C GLN A 61 1.68 0.43 -15.04
N GLN A 62 2.42 0.50 -13.94
CA GLN A 62 2.08 1.35 -12.79
C GLN A 62 0.67 1.02 -12.23
N VAL A 63 0.28 -0.26 -12.30
CA VAL A 63 -1.04 -0.72 -11.87
C VAL A 63 -1.15 -0.58 -10.35
N HIS A 64 -2.21 0.07 -9.89
CA HIS A 64 -2.50 0.24 -8.46
C HIS A 64 -4.00 0.27 -8.21
N ILE A 65 -4.39 -0.11 -6.99
CA ILE A 65 -5.78 -0.15 -6.57
C ILE A 65 -5.98 0.62 -5.26
N THR A 66 -7.18 1.18 -5.07
CA THR A 66 -7.61 1.75 -3.79
C THR A 66 -9.11 1.57 -3.62
N GLN A 67 -9.61 1.74 -2.39
CA GLN A 67 -11.04 1.68 -2.11
C GLN A 67 -11.81 2.75 -2.90
N GLY A 68 -12.92 2.36 -3.54
CA GLY A 68 -13.68 3.19 -4.47
C GLY A 68 -15.06 3.66 -3.99
N ASP A 69 -15.40 3.34 -2.74
CA ASP A 69 -16.64 3.72 -2.06
C ASP A 69 -16.41 3.89 -0.55
N HIS A 70 -17.50 4.15 0.19
CA HIS A 70 -17.43 4.35 1.64
C HIS A 70 -17.26 3.03 2.41
N ASP A 71 -17.91 1.96 1.95
CA ASP A 71 -18.12 0.75 2.76
C ASP A 71 -17.26 -0.44 2.33
N GLY A 72 -16.42 -0.32 1.29
CA GLY A 72 -15.52 -1.38 0.85
C GLY A 72 -16.11 -2.33 -0.20
N LYS A 73 -17.18 -1.92 -0.89
CA LYS A 73 -17.81 -2.67 -2.00
C LYS A 73 -17.40 -2.16 -3.38
N ALA A 74 -16.45 -1.24 -3.44
CA ALA A 74 -15.89 -0.77 -4.70
C ALA A 74 -14.38 -0.61 -4.62
N VAL A 75 -13.73 -0.80 -5.77
CA VAL A 75 -12.28 -0.64 -5.94
C VAL A 75 -12.02 0.18 -7.19
N ILE A 76 -11.21 1.23 -7.05
CA ILE A 76 -10.67 1.97 -8.19
C ILE A 76 -9.41 1.25 -8.64
N VAL A 77 -9.43 0.75 -9.88
CA VAL A 77 -8.27 0.20 -10.56
C VAL A 77 -7.69 1.27 -11.46
N SER A 78 -6.40 1.51 -11.33
CA SER A 78 -5.68 2.52 -12.09
C SER A 78 -4.42 1.94 -12.72
N TRP A 79 -4.07 2.40 -13.92
CA TRP A 79 -2.88 1.96 -14.66
C TRP A 79 -2.49 3.00 -15.70
N VAL A 80 -1.30 2.85 -16.28
CA VAL A 80 -0.78 3.68 -17.37
C VAL A 80 -0.51 2.83 -18.59
N THR A 81 -0.83 3.35 -19.78
CA THR A 81 -0.34 2.85 -21.07
C THR A 81 0.49 3.93 -21.76
N GLU A 82 1.61 3.56 -22.38
CA GLU A 82 2.59 4.54 -22.91
C GLU A 82 2.51 4.71 -24.43
N ASP A 83 2.16 3.66 -25.17
CA ASP A 83 2.25 3.68 -26.64
C ASP A 83 1.02 4.34 -27.28
N GLU A 84 -0.17 4.05 -26.77
CA GLU A 84 -1.45 4.59 -27.26
C GLU A 84 -2.53 4.57 -26.16
N PRO A 85 -3.67 5.29 -26.33
CA PRO A 85 -4.69 5.40 -25.29
C PRO A 85 -5.23 4.08 -24.75
N GLY A 86 -5.27 3.01 -25.55
CA GLY A 86 -5.77 1.71 -25.12
C GLY A 86 -7.25 1.70 -24.67
N SER A 87 -7.68 0.58 -24.09
CA SER A 87 -9.03 0.42 -23.54
C SER A 87 -9.09 0.89 -22.08
N ASN A 88 -10.17 1.58 -21.70
CA ASN A 88 -10.46 1.96 -20.32
C ASN A 88 -11.24 0.87 -19.55
N SER A 89 -11.42 -0.31 -20.14
CA SER A 89 -12.23 -1.38 -19.55
C SER A 89 -11.42 -2.27 -18.62
N VAL A 90 -12.04 -2.66 -17.51
CA VAL A 90 -11.55 -3.71 -16.61
C VAL A 90 -12.50 -4.90 -16.68
N ILE A 91 -11.97 -6.08 -17.01
CA ILE A 91 -12.70 -7.34 -16.93
C ILE A 91 -12.42 -7.97 -15.57
N TYR A 92 -13.46 -8.34 -14.81
CA TYR A 92 -13.29 -8.87 -13.45
C TYR A 92 -14.29 -9.98 -13.11
N TRP A 93 -13.92 -10.87 -12.19
CA TRP A 93 -14.75 -11.97 -11.71
C TRP A 93 -14.31 -12.40 -10.30
N SER A 94 -15.24 -12.92 -9.49
CA SER A 94 -14.88 -13.53 -8.21
C SER A 94 -14.29 -14.93 -8.45
N GLU A 95 -13.40 -15.39 -7.56
CA GLU A 95 -12.68 -16.66 -7.70
C GLU A 95 -13.60 -17.88 -7.94
N ASN A 96 -14.80 -17.87 -7.39
CA ASN A 96 -15.78 -18.95 -7.51
C ASN A 96 -16.83 -18.73 -8.62
N SER A 97 -16.68 -17.68 -9.44
CA SER A 97 -17.61 -17.37 -10.52
C SER A 97 -16.99 -17.62 -11.90
N SER A 98 -17.75 -18.27 -12.78
CA SER A 98 -17.42 -18.38 -14.20
C SER A 98 -17.86 -17.14 -15.01
N LEU A 99 -18.65 -16.25 -14.42
CA LEU A 99 -19.19 -15.07 -15.08
C LEU A 99 -18.21 -13.89 -14.96
N LYS A 100 -17.61 -13.51 -16.09
CA LYS A 100 -16.82 -12.28 -16.19
C LYS A 100 -17.71 -11.07 -16.39
N LYS A 101 -17.46 -10.02 -15.61
CA LYS A 101 -18.11 -8.72 -15.69
C LYS A 101 -17.13 -7.71 -16.29
N GLU A 102 -17.66 -6.61 -16.81
CA GLU A 102 -16.88 -5.49 -17.34
C GLU A 102 -17.27 -4.21 -16.61
N ALA A 103 -16.26 -3.41 -16.23
CA ALA A 103 -16.42 -2.04 -15.78
C ALA A 103 -15.70 -1.11 -16.77
N LYS A 104 -16.28 0.06 -17.04
CA LYS A 104 -15.72 1.06 -17.97
C LYS A 104 -15.23 2.27 -17.19
N GLY A 105 -13.95 2.59 -17.37
CA GLY A 105 -13.30 3.76 -16.80
C GLY A 105 -13.18 4.93 -17.77
N GLN A 106 -12.31 5.86 -17.38
CA GLN A 106 -11.86 6.98 -18.20
C GLN A 106 -10.33 7.05 -18.15
N HIS A 107 -9.72 7.72 -19.12
CA HIS A 107 -8.31 8.07 -19.05
C HIS A 107 -8.10 9.57 -19.10
N TYR A 108 -6.93 9.99 -18.63
CA TYR A 108 -6.47 11.36 -18.60
C TYR A 108 -5.00 11.41 -18.97
N THR A 109 -4.54 12.59 -19.36
CA THR A 109 -3.12 12.88 -19.54
C THR A 109 -2.82 14.22 -18.86
N TYR A 110 -1.56 14.43 -18.50
CA TYR A 110 -1.10 15.72 -18.01
C TYR A 110 0.25 16.09 -18.60
N LYS A 111 0.59 17.36 -18.47
CA LYS A 111 1.90 17.90 -18.80
C LYS A 111 2.47 18.60 -17.59
N PHE A 112 3.77 18.44 -17.37
CA PHE A 112 4.50 19.15 -16.33
C PHE A 112 5.84 19.60 -16.91
N TYR A 113 6.04 20.91 -17.03
CA TYR A 113 7.21 21.46 -17.73
C TYR A 113 7.37 20.84 -19.15
N ASN A 114 8.46 20.12 -19.41
CA ASN A 114 8.73 19.43 -20.67
C ASN A 114 8.29 17.94 -20.67
N TYR A 115 7.77 17.44 -19.55
CA TYR A 115 7.22 16.09 -19.44
C TYR A 115 5.77 16.04 -19.91
N THR A 116 5.41 14.96 -20.60
CA THR A 116 4.04 14.58 -20.94
C THR A 116 3.82 13.16 -20.45
N SER A 117 2.75 12.92 -19.69
CA SER A 117 2.45 11.59 -19.18
C SER A 117 2.03 10.63 -20.29
N GLY A 118 2.14 9.33 -20.01
CA GLY A 118 1.33 8.33 -20.68
C GLY A 118 -0.17 8.54 -20.45
N TYR A 119 -0.98 7.58 -20.91
CA TYR A 119 -2.43 7.58 -20.74
C TYR A 119 -2.79 6.94 -19.42
N ILE A 120 -3.31 7.75 -18.48
CA ILE A 120 -3.58 7.34 -17.10
C ILE A 120 -5.04 6.96 -16.99
N HIS A 121 -5.32 5.71 -16.72
CA HIS A 121 -6.65 5.15 -16.63
C HIS A 121 -7.13 5.06 -15.18
N HIS A 122 -8.42 5.32 -14.98
CA HIS A 122 -9.11 5.05 -13.72
C HIS A 122 -10.45 4.37 -14.01
N CYS A 123 -10.67 3.21 -13.41
CA CYS A 123 -11.90 2.44 -13.53
C CYS A 123 -12.41 2.05 -12.15
N ASN A 124 -13.63 2.47 -11.80
CA ASN A 124 -14.24 2.13 -10.51
C ASN A 124 -15.14 0.88 -10.67
N ILE A 125 -14.68 -0.25 -10.14
CA ILE A 125 -15.46 -1.49 -10.05
C ILE A 125 -16.35 -1.41 -8.83
N ARG A 126 -17.67 -1.58 -9.00
CA ARG A 126 -18.67 -1.39 -7.94
C ARG A 126 -19.48 -2.67 -7.69
N ASN A 127 -20.26 -2.66 -6.61
CA ASN A 127 -21.18 -3.74 -6.23
C ASN A 127 -20.44 -5.08 -6.02
N LEU A 128 -19.26 -5.01 -5.43
CA LEU A 128 -18.49 -6.19 -5.05
C LEU A 128 -19.08 -6.84 -3.79
N GLU A 129 -18.87 -8.13 -3.66
CA GLU A 129 -19.16 -8.88 -2.44
C GLU A 129 -18.04 -8.66 -1.41
N TYR A 130 -18.38 -8.65 -0.13
CA TYR A 130 -17.40 -8.55 0.96
C TYR A 130 -16.57 -9.83 1.09
N ASN A 131 -15.37 -9.71 1.66
CA ASN A 131 -14.47 -10.82 1.98
C ASN A 131 -14.32 -11.82 0.82
N THR A 132 -14.20 -11.30 -0.40
CA THR A 132 -14.24 -12.09 -1.63
C THR A 132 -13.04 -11.77 -2.49
N LYS A 133 -12.36 -12.82 -2.96
CA LYS A 133 -11.24 -12.67 -3.90
C LYS A 133 -11.78 -12.42 -5.30
N TYR A 134 -11.31 -11.34 -5.91
CA TYR A 134 -11.60 -10.98 -7.30
C TYR A 134 -10.33 -11.01 -8.13
N TYR A 135 -10.42 -11.60 -9.32
CA TYR A 135 -9.44 -11.42 -10.38
C TYR A 135 -9.89 -10.26 -11.27
N TYR A 136 -8.94 -9.52 -11.80
CA TYR A 136 -9.21 -8.48 -12.78
C TYR A 136 -8.12 -8.40 -13.86
N VAL A 137 -8.50 -7.93 -15.04
CA VAL A 137 -7.63 -7.82 -16.22
C VAL A 137 -7.73 -6.40 -16.79
N VAL A 138 -6.57 -5.83 -17.09
CA VAL A 138 -6.37 -4.53 -17.76
C VAL A 138 -5.62 -4.73 -19.09
N GLY A 139 -5.60 -3.70 -19.94
CA GLY A 139 -4.92 -3.76 -21.26
C GLY A 139 -5.72 -4.49 -22.33
N ILE A 140 -7.04 -4.49 -22.22
CA ILE A 140 -7.95 -5.19 -23.15
C ILE A 140 -7.76 -4.64 -24.57
N GLY A 141 -7.46 -5.51 -25.53
CA GLY A 141 -7.21 -5.16 -26.93
C GLY A 141 -5.74 -5.25 -27.35
N ASN A 142 -4.81 -5.20 -26.39
CA ASN A 142 -3.36 -5.26 -26.64
C ASN A 142 -2.72 -6.31 -25.70
N THR A 143 -1.56 -6.01 -25.10
CA THR A 143 -1.00 -6.85 -24.04
C THR A 143 -1.81 -6.72 -22.75
N THR A 144 -2.35 -7.85 -22.28
CA THR A 144 -3.15 -7.89 -21.05
C THR A 144 -2.31 -8.25 -19.84
N LYS A 145 -2.68 -7.71 -18.68
CA LYS A 145 -2.16 -8.13 -17.37
C LYS A 145 -3.30 -8.52 -16.45
N GLN A 146 -3.14 -9.62 -15.73
CA GLN A 146 -4.10 -10.12 -14.76
C GLN A 146 -3.55 -9.97 -13.36
N PHE A 147 -4.39 -9.50 -12.45
CA PHE A 147 -4.10 -9.33 -11.03
C PHE A 147 -5.28 -9.85 -10.21
N TRP A 148 -5.16 -9.77 -8.88
CA TRP A 148 -6.24 -10.09 -7.97
C TRP A 148 -6.17 -9.24 -6.71
N PHE A 149 -7.32 -9.09 -6.04
CA PHE A 149 -7.44 -8.48 -4.72
C PHE A 149 -8.52 -9.21 -3.90
N ILE A 150 -8.57 -8.96 -2.60
CA ILE A 150 -9.62 -9.44 -1.71
C ILE A 150 -10.34 -8.21 -1.15
N THR A 151 -11.65 -8.14 -1.32
CA THR A 151 -12.46 -7.09 -0.70
C THR A 151 -12.46 -7.24 0.82
N PRO A 152 -12.56 -6.13 1.59
CA PRO A 152 -12.64 -6.22 3.03
C PRO A 152 -13.90 -6.97 3.48
N PRO A 153 -13.92 -7.51 4.70
CA PRO A 153 -15.16 -7.94 5.35
C PRO A 153 -16.15 -6.77 5.48
N ALA A 154 -17.43 -7.10 5.67
CA ALA A 154 -18.46 -6.09 5.93
C ALA A 154 -18.10 -5.28 7.18
N VAL A 155 -18.40 -3.98 7.17
CA VAL A 155 -18.13 -3.08 8.31
C VAL A 155 -18.87 -3.57 9.55
N GLY A 156 -18.17 -3.63 10.68
CA GLY A 156 -18.72 -4.02 11.97
C GLY A 156 -17.79 -3.68 13.12
N PRO A 157 -18.31 -3.59 14.35
CA PRO A 157 -17.55 -3.12 15.52
C PRO A 157 -16.37 -4.02 15.91
N ASP A 158 -16.49 -5.33 15.66
CA ASP A 158 -15.53 -6.34 16.09
C ASP A 158 -14.81 -7.02 14.92
N VAL A 159 -14.78 -6.36 13.75
CA VAL A 159 -14.22 -6.92 12.53
C VAL A 159 -12.70 -6.69 12.49
N PRO A 160 -11.87 -7.74 12.56
CA PRO A 160 -10.42 -7.59 12.56
C PRO A 160 -9.93 -7.17 11.17
N TYR A 161 -8.95 -6.28 11.14
CA TYR A 161 -8.28 -5.86 9.91
C TYR A 161 -6.85 -5.41 10.19
N THR A 162 -5.92 -5.75 9.31
CA THR A 162 -4.50 -5.41 9.47
C THR A 162 -4.09 -4.37 8.44
N PHE A 163 -3.81 -3.15 8.90
CA PHE A 163 -3.23 -2.10 8.06
C PHE A 163 -1.70 -2.10 8.13
N GLY A 164 -1.05 -2.04 6.98
CA GLY A 164 0.33 -1.57 6.87
C GLY A 164 0.36 -0.05 6.94
N LEU A 165 1.38 0.52 7.60
CA LEU A 165 1.58 1.97 7.65
C LEU A 165 2.93 2.27 7.00
N ILE A 166 2.91 3.07 5.93
CA ILE A 166 4.11 3.49 5.19
C ILE A 166 3.97 5.00 4.91
N GLY A 167 5.07 5.74 5.06
CA GLY A 167 5.19 7.13 4.65
C GLY A 167 6.58 7.37 4.09
N ASP A 168 6.75 8.47 3.38
CA ASP A 168 8.08 8.95 2.96
C ASP A 168 8.86 7.86 2.20
N LEU A 169 8.17 7.12 1.33
CA LEU A 169 8.72 5.89 0.78
C LEU A 169 9.90 6.20 -0.14
N GLY A 170 9.72 7.09 -1.11
CA GLY A 170 10.69 7.33 -2.17
C GLY A 170 11.00 6.07 -2.99
N GLN A 171 12.15 6.07 -3.65
CA GLN A 171 12.56 5.01 -4.58
C GLN A 171 14.05 4.66 -4.45
N SER A 172 14.52 4.65 -3.22
CA SER A 172 15.87 4.29 -2.83
C SER A 172 16.03 2.81 -2.51
N PHE A 173 17.26 2.34 -2.33
CA PHE A 173 17.49 0.96 -1.89
C PHE A 173 16.83 0.63 -0.54
N ASP A 174 16.75 1.59 0.38
CA ASP A 174 16.03 1.41 1.64
C ASP A 174 14.51 1.46 1.47
N SER A 175 14.01 2.18 0.47
CA SER A 175 12.60 2.14 0.06
C SER A 175 12.23 0.72 -0.37
N ASN A 176 13.08 0.11 -1.20
CA ASN A 176 12.92 -1.28 -1.63
C ASN A 176 12.91 -2.25 -0.44
N LYS A 177 13.88 -2.15 0.48
CA LYS A 177 13.88 -2.96 1.72
C LYS A 177 12.61 -2.77 2.55
N THR A 178 12.10 -1.55 2.66
CA THR A 178 10.88 -1.23 3.42
C THR A 178 9.69 -1.99 2.84
N LEU A 179 9.49 -1.88 1.52
CA LEU A 179 8.38 -2.54 0.83
C LEU A 179 8.51 -4.07 0.91
N THR A 180 9.72 -4.60 0.71
CA THR A 180 10.00 -6.04 0.86
C THR A 180 9.75 -6.53 2.29
N HIS A 181 10.11 -5.77 3.34
CA HIS A 181 9.79 -6.11 4.73
C HIS A 181 8.28 -6.12 4.99
N TYR A 182 7.53 -5.19 4.41
CA TYR A 182 6.07 -5.16 4.50
C TYR A 182 5.45 -6.41 3.88
N GLU A 183 5.86 -6.78 2.66
CA GLU A 183 5.37 -7.96 1.93
C GLU A 183 5.69 -9.28 2.66
N MET A 184 6.87 -9.37 3.26
CA MET A 184 7.33 -10.53 4.01
C MET A 184 6.81 -10.59 5.45
N ASN A 185 6.10 -9.56 5.93
CA ASN A 185 5.65 -9.50 7.31
C ASN A 185 4.69 -10.68 7.64
N PRO A 186 4.94 -11.46 8.71
CA PRO A 186 4.08 -12.57 9.11
C PRO A 186 2.64 -12.18 9.44
N GLN A 187 2.40 -10.92 9.85
CA GLN A 187 1.05 -10.42 10.13
C GLN A 187 0.20 -10.20 8.87
N LYS A 188 0.81 -10.21 7.67
CA LYS A 188 0.14 -10.10 6.37
C LYS A 188 -0.82 -8.90 6.29
N GLY A 189 -0.23 -7.71 6.16
CA GLY A 189 -0.99 -6.48 5.92
C GLY A 189 -1.95 -6.61 4.73
N GLN A 190 -3.20 -6.19 4.92
CA GLN A 190 -4.27 -6.32 3.95
C GLN A 190 -4.47 -5.04 3.13
N THR A 191 -4.08 -3.89 3.69
CA THR A 191 -4.15 -2.58 3.04
C THR A 191 -3.05 -1.69 3.58
N VAL A 192 -2.42 -0.91 2.72
CA VAL A 192 -1.43 0.11 3.13
C VAL A 192 -2.14 1.44 3.34
N LEU A 193 -2.02 2.00 4.53
CA LEU A 193 -2.26 3.42 4.78
C LEU A 193 -0.96 4.16 4.45
N PHE A 194 -1.00 4.93 3.37
CA PHE A 194 0.14 5.70 2.90
C PHE A 194 0.02 7.15 3.37
N VAL A 195 0.96 7.64 4.19
CA VAL A 195 0.81 8.90 4.94
C VAL A 195 1.46 10.13 4.30
N GLY A 196 1.70 10.09 2.99
CA GLY A 196 2.29 11.18 2.22
C GLY A 196 3.71 10.87 1.74
N ASP A 197 4.23 11.75 0.89
CA ASP A 197 5.55 11.68 0.27
C ASP A 197 5.85 10.35 -0.46
N LEU A 198 5.40 10.29 -1.71
CA LEU A 198 5.44 9.07 -2.53
C LEU A 198 6.80 8.91 -3.23
N SER A 199 7.00 9.63 -4.35
CA SER A 199 8.11 9.37 -5.28
C SER A 199 9.37 10.19 -5.02
N TYR A 200 9.23 11.35 -4.35
CA TYR A 200 10.24 12.40 -4.26
C TYR A 200 10.79 12.85 -5.62
N ALA A 201 9.96 12.81 -6.68
CA ALA A 201 10.34 13.24 -8.03
C ALA A 201 10.74 14.74 -8.09
N ASP A 202 10.23 15.56 -7.18
CA ASP A 202 10.54 16.98 -7.03
C ASP A 202 11.98 17.26 -6.60
N ASN A 203 12.69 16.27 -6.05
CA ASN A 203 14.14 16.38 -5.76
C ASN A 203 15.02 16.37 -7.02
N TYR A 204 14.45 16.05 -8.19
CA TYR A 204 15.17 15.97 -9.46
C TYR A 204 15.07 17.27 -10.26
N PRO A 205 16.02 17.54 -11.18
CA PRO A 205 15.95 18.71 -12.06
C PRO A 205 14.59 18.81 -12.75
N ASN A 206 13.93 19.98 -12.63
CA ASN A 206 12.59 20.25 -13.16
C ASN A 206 11.49 19.30 -12.66
N HIS A 207 11.69 18.70 -11.48
CA HIS A 207 10.83 17.67 -10.91
C HIS A 207 10.63 16.49 -11.86
N ASP A 208 11.70 15.98 -12.51
CA ASP A 208 11.62 14.93 -13.53
C ASP A 208 10.53 13.87 -13.27
N ASN A 209 9.38 14.01 -13.94
CA ASN A 209 8.19 13.20 -13.66
C ASN A 209 8.35 11.73 -14.13
N VAL A 210 9.44 11.40 -14.84
CA VAL A 210 9.86 9.99 -15.05
C VAL A 210 10.11 9.28 -13.70
N ARG A 211 10.43 10.05 -12.64
CA ARG A 211 10.54 9.53 -11.27
C ARG A 211 9.19 9.14 -10.65
N TRP A 212 8.07 9.69 -11.13
CA TRP A 212 6.75 9.14 -10.82
C TRP A 212 6.51 7.81 -11.52
N ASP A 213 6.87 7.71 -12.80
CA ASP A 213 6.67 6.49 -13.59
C ASP A 213 7.44 5.29 -13.03
N THR A 214 8.71 5.51 -12.69
CA THR A 214 9.57 4.50 -12.04
C THR A 214 9.05 4.11 -10.67
N TRP A 215 8.61 5.07 -9.84
CA TRP A 215 8.00 4.77 -8.55
C TRP A 215 6.73 3.92 -8.71
N GLY A 216 5.85 4.26 -9.66
CA GLY A 216 4.65 3.50 -9.97
C GLY A 216 4.95 2.06 -10.35
N ARG A 217 5.95 1.82 -11.21
CA ARG A 217 6.41 0.46 -11.55
C ARG A 217 7.01 -0.28 -10.36
N PHE A 218 7.77 0.41 -9.51
CA PHE A 218 8.37 -0.14 -8.31
C PHE A 218 7.35 -0.60 -7.27
N THR A 219 6.27 0.15 -7.07
CA THR A 219 5.21 -0.16 -6.09
C THR A 219 4.15 -1.13 -6.61
N GLU A 220 4.06 -1.38 -7.92
CA GLU A 220 3.05 -2.27 -8.52
C GLU A 220 3.17 -3.73 -8.04
N ARG A 221 4.41 -4.21 -7.88
CA ARG A 221 4.81 -5.61 -7.60
C ARG A 221 3.69 -6.66 -7.63
N SER A 222 3.43 -7.22 -8.81
CA SER A 222 2.93 -8.57 -9.12
C SER A 222 2.77 -8.71 -10.63
#